data_AF-A0A9N7YIK0-F1
#
_entry.id   AF-A0A9N7YIK0-F1
#
_cell.length_a   1.000
_cell.length_b   1.000
_cell.length_c   1.000
_cell.angle_alpha   90.00
_cell.angle_beta   90.00
_cell.angle_gamma   90.00
#
_symmetry.space_group_name_H-M   'P 1'
#
loop_
_entity.id
_entity.type
_entity.pdbx_description
1 polymer ?
#
loop_
_entity_poly.entity_id
_entity_poly.type
_entity_poly.pdbx_seq_one_letter_code
_entity_poly.pdbx_strand_id
1 'polypeptide(L)'
;MISTVAGNYGESGMEAFKDMAAKEGICIAHSGKIWSNAGQQSFDRLLERLRAHLPKARVVACFCEGMTVRNILMAMRRQGLVGEFLLIGRSVELLS
;
A
#
# COMPACT_ATOMS: atom_id res chain seq x y z
N MET A 1 -1.67 -10.56 -2.39
CA MET A 1 -1.03 -9.22 -2.29
C MET A 1 -2.05 -8.19 -1.84
N ILE A 2 -1.65 -7.10 -1.20
CA ILE A 2 -2.54 -5.97 -0.87
C ILE A 2 -2.07 -4.73 -1.64
N SER A 3 -3.01 -3.94 -2.15
CA SER A 3 -2.76 -2.75 -2.95
C SER A 3 -3.20 -1.49 -2.19
N THR A 4 -2.33 -0.49 -2.08
CA THR A 4 -2.64 0.81 -1.47
C THR A 4 -2.29 1.93 -2.44
N VAL A 5 -3.20 2.88 -2.64
CA VAL A 5 -3.04 4.02 -3.54
C VAL A 5 -3.06 5.34 -2.78
N ALA A 6 -2.12 6.24 -3.08
CA ALA A 6 -2.15 7.62 -2.59
C ALA A 6 -2.77 8.59 -3.62
N GLY A 7 -4.03 8.98 -3.40
CA GLY A 7 -4.75 9.94 -4.25
C GLY A 7 -4.82 9.57 -5.74
N ASN A 8 -5.17 10.55 -6.59
CA ASN A 8 -5.38 10.31 -8.02
C ASN A 8 -4.07 9.97 -8.79
N TYR A 9 -2.91 10.49 -8.36
CA TYR A 9 -1.62 10.19 -9.03
C TYR A 9 -1.22 8.72 -8.94
N GLY A 10 -1.62 8.05 -7.86
CA GLY A 10 -1.40 6.62 -7.70
C GLY A 10 -2.38 5.75 -8.50
N GLU A 11 -3.54 6.27 -8.93
CA GLU A 11 -4.61 5.46 -9.51
C GLU A 11 -4.23 4.85 -10.85
N SER A 12 -3.73 5.64 -11.80
CA SER A 12 -3.35 5.10 -13.12
C SER A 12 -2.25 4.05 -13.03
N GLY A 13 -1.27 4.27 -12.13
CA GLY A 13 -0.23 3.27 -11.90
C GLY A 13 -0.78 1.99 -11.26
N MET A 14 -1.72 2.13 -10.32
CA MET A 14 -2.34 0.98 -9.67
C MET A 14 -3.27 0.20 -10.60
N GLU A 15 -3.98 0.88 -11.49
CA GLU A 15 -4.82 0.26 -12.52
C GLU A 15 -3.97 -0.57 -13.47
N ALA A 16 -2.90 0.02 -14.02
CA ALA A 16 -1.94 -0.73 -14.84
C ALA A 16 -1.31 -1.91 -14.09
N PHE A 17 -1.02 -1.73 -12.79
CA PHE A 17 -0.51 -2.82 -11.96
C PHE A 17 -1.53 -3.95 -11.78
N LYS A 18 -2.80 -3.64 -11.54
CA LYS A 18 -3.88 -4.63 -11.40
C LYS A 18 -4.03 -5.45 -12.68
N ASP A 19 -3.99 -4.79 -13.84
CA ASP A 19 -4.12 -5.45 -15.13
C ASP A 19 -2.95 -6.40 -15.41
N MET A 20 -1.72 -5.96 -15.14
CA MET A 20 -0.52 -6.81 -15.29
C MET A 20 -0.51 -7.95 -14.27
N ALA A 21 -0.84 -7.67 -13.01
CA ALA A 21 -0.92 -8.68 -11.96
C ALA A 21 -1.92 -9.79 -12.33
N ALA A 22 -3.09 -9.43 -12.87
CA ALA A 22 -4.09 -10.40 -13.31
C ALA A 22 -3.57 -11.30 -14.45
N LYS A 23 -2.85 -10.73 -15.43
CA LYS A 23 -2.23 -11.50 -16.54
C LYS A 23 -1.20 -12.52 -16.05
N GLU A 24 -0.46 -12.17 -15.01
CA GLU A 24 0.55 -13.05 -14.39
C GLU A 24 -0.03 -13.97 -13.30
N GLY A 25 -1.35 -14.00 -13.11
CA GLY A 25 -2.01 -14.85 -12.10
C GLY A 25 -1.79 -14.41 -10.65
N ILE A 26 -1.40 -13.15 -10.41
CA ILE A 26 -1.18 -12.58 -9.09
C ILE A 26 -2.52 -12.07 -8.52
N CYS A 27 -2.96 -12.65 -7.40
CA CYS A 27 -4.18 -12.26 -6.72
C CYS A 27 -3.99 -11.05 -5.77
N ILE A 28 -4.90 -10.09 -5.89
CA ILE A 28 -5.02 -8.93 -5.00
C ILE A 28 -6.11 -9.21 -3.96
N ALA A 29 -5.70 -9.42 -2.72
CA ALA A 29 -6.58 -9.74 -1.59
C ALA A 29 -7.43 -8.53 -1.16
N HIS A 30 -6.84 -7.34 -1.23
CA HIS A 30 -7.52 -6.09 -0.91
C HIS A 30 -6.91 -4.92 -1.70
N SER A 31 -7.73 -3.92 -2.02
CA SER A 31 -7.28 -2.65 -2.61
C SER A 31 -7.88 -1.49 -1.82
N GLY A 32 -7.02 -0.59 -1.34
CA GLY A 32 -7.41 0.57 -0.54
C GLY A 32 -6.84 1.87 -1.10
N LYS A 33 -7.50 2.98 -0.79
CA LYS A 33 -7.04 4.34 -1.09
C LYS A 33 -6.81 5.10 0.22
N ILE A 34 -5.74 5.88 0.30
CA ILE A 34 -5.46 6.77 1.43
C ILE A 34 -4.86 8.08 0.92
N TRP A 35 -5.22 9.21 1.49
CA TRP A 35 -4.64 10.50 1.11
C TRP A 35 -3.35 10.76 1.89
N SER A 36 -2.36 11.40 1.26
CA SER A 36 -1.06 11.69 1.90
C SER A 36 -1.21 12.63 3.11
N ASN A 37 -2.22 13.50 3.09
CA ASN A 37 -2.58 14.41 4.17
C ASN A 37 -3.59 13.83 5.19
N ALA A 38 -3.96 12.54 5.08
CA ALA A 38 -4.88 11.93 6.02
C ALA A 38 -4.29 11.91 7.45
N GLY A 39 -5.17 12.01 8.46
CA GLY A 39 -4.75 11.95 9.86
C GLY A 39 -4.22 10.57 10.27
N GLN A 40 -3.47 10.51 11.38
CA GLN A 40 -2.83 9.27 11.86
C GLN A 40 -3.82 8.09 12.01
N GLN A 41 -5.02 8.33 12.53
CA GLN A 41 -6.07 7.31 12.66
C GLN A 41 -6.47 6.67 11.32
N SER A 42 -6.34 7.38 10.20
CA SER A 42 -6.66 6.82 8.87
C SER A 42 -5.61 5.79 8.46
N PHE A 43 -4.33 6.06 8.74
CA PHE A 43 -3.25 5.09 8.54
C PHE A 43 -3.39 3.90 9.48
N ASP A 44 -3.84 4.15 10.71
CA ASP A 44 -4.06 3.08 11.69
C ASP A 44 -5.17 2.11 11.22
N ARG A 45 -6.31 2.65 10.76
CA ARG A 45 -7.41 1.85 10.19
C ARG A 45 -7.02 1.14 8.90
N LEU A 46 -6.15 1.74 8.08
CA LEU A 46 -5.59 1.07 6.91
C LEU A 46 -4.85 -0.19 7.34
N LEU A 47 -3.96 -0.10 8.33
CA LEU A 47 -3.19 -1.25 8.82
C LEU A 47 -4.05 -2.33 9.47
N GLU A 48 -5.12 -1.97 10.18
CA GLU A 48 -6.09 -2.94 10.70
C GLU A 48 -6.72 -3.78 9.56
N ARG A 49 -7.09 -3.13 8.45
CA ARG A 49 -7.59 -3.83 7.26
C ARG A 49 -6.53 -4.71 6.61
N LEU A 50 -5.27 -4.25 6.56
CA LEU A 50 -4.17 -5.06 6.03
C LEU A 50 -3.96 -6.32 6.89
N ARG A 51 -3.99 -6.14 8.22
CA ARG A 51 -3.78 -7.21 9.21
C ARG A 51 -4.83 -8.30 9.11
N ALA A 52 -6.06 -7.99 8.74
CA ALA A 52 -7.13 -8.98 8.55
C ALA A 52 -6.81 -10.04 7.47
N HIS A 53 -5.81 -9.79 6.61
CA HIS A 53 -5.41 -10.70 5.53
C HIS A 53 -4.12 -11.48 5.85
N LEU A 54 -3.51 -11.25 7.02
CA LEU A 54 -2.38 -12.04 7.47
C LEU A 54 -2.84 -13.44 7.92
N PRO A 55 -2.01 -14.48 7.73
CA PRO A 55 -0.69 -14.48 7.07
C PRO A 55 -0.78 -14.65 5.55
N LYS A 56 -1.99 -14.78 4.96
CA LYS A 56 -2.19 -15.10 3.54
C LYS A 56 -1.67 -14.02 2.58
N ALA A 57 -1.68 -12.75 2.99
CA ALA A 57 -1.18 -11.64 2.19
C ALA A 57 -0.24 -10.73 3.00
N ARG A 58 1.08 -10.92 2.81
CA ARG A 58 2.13 -10.14 3.49
C ARG A 58 2.75 -9.03 2.65
N VAL A 59 2.60 -9.10 1.33
CA VAL A 59 3.16 -8.11 0.39
C VAL A 59 2.14 -7.00 0.13
N VAL A 60 2.57 -5.75 0.31
CA VAL A 60 1.79 -4.53 0.08
C VAL A 60 2.42 -3.74 -1.07
N ALA A 61 1.76 -3.71 -2.23
CA ALA A 61 2.07 -2.79 -3.32
C ALA A 61 1.53 -1.39 -2.98
N CYS A 62 2.43 -0.41 -2.82
CA CYS A 62 2.07 0.97 -2.52
C CYS A 62 2.40 1.87 -3.72
N PHE A 63 1.36 2.32 -4.43
CA PHE A 63 1.49 3.35 -5.45
C PHE A 63 1.23 4.70 -4.78
N CYS A 64 2.26 5.15 -4.07
CA CYS A 64 2.14 6.15 -3.03
C CYS A 64 3.26 7.18 -3.13
N GLU A 65 2.98 8.42 -2.73
CA GLU A 65 4.03 9.44 -2.50
C GLU A 65 4.90 9.05 -1.29
N GLY A 66 6.14 9.55 -1.24
CA GLY A 66 7.09 9.24 -0.16
C GLY A 66 6.57 9.54 1.24
N MET A 67 5.82 10.63 1.41
CA MET A 67 5.19 10.98 2.69
C MET A 67 4.11 9.97 3.14
N THR A 68 3.36 9.41 2.19
CA THR A 68 2.37 8.37 2.49
C THR A 68 3.07 7.10 2.98
N VAL A 69 4.16 6.70 2.33
CA VAL A 69 4.97 5.54 2.75
C VAL A 69 5.52 5.76 4.16
N ARG A 70 6.07 6.96 4.43
CA ARG A 70 6.55 7.33 5.77
C ARG A 70 5.45 7.21 6.83
N ASN A 71 4.25 7.70 6.54
CA ASN A 71 3.12 7.64 7.47
C ASN A 71 2.63 6.19 7.72
N ILE A 72 2.67 5.33 6.70
CA ILE A 72 2.40 3.88 6.83
C ILE A 72 3.45 3.24 7.75
N LEU A 73 4.73 3.49 7.52
CA LEU A 73 5.81 2.94 8.36
C LEU A 73 5.71 3.41 9.82
N MET A 74 5.34 4.68 10.04
CA MET A 74 5.08 5.19 11.38
C MET A 74 3.89 4.49 12.05
N ALA A 75 2.79 4.27 11.32
CA ALA A 75 1.64 3.54 11.85
C ALA A 75 2.00 2.08 12.18
N MET A 76 2.83 1.42 11.36
CA MET A 76 3.32 0.07 11.63
C MET A 76 4.11 0.01 12.92
N ARG A 77 4.99 1.00 13.15
CA ARG A 77 5.74 1.12 14.39
C ARG A 77 4.82 1.33 15.59
N ARG A 78 3.82 2.21 15.50
CA ARG A 78 2.86 2.45 16.58
C ARG A 78 2.03 1.21 16.94
N GLN A 79 1.70 0.38 15.96
CA GLN A 79 0.89 -0.83 16.15
C GLN A 79 1.70 -2.11 16.38
N GLY A 80 3.04 -2.04 16.43
CA GLY A 80 3.88 -3.22 16.60
C GLY A 80 3.86 -4.20 15.42
N LEU A 81 3.67 -3.70 14.19
CA LEU A 81 3.60 -4.49 12.95
C LEU A 81 4.90 -4.45 12.13
N VAL A 82 6.02 -4.06 12.76
CA VAL A 82 7.33 -4.01 12.10
C VAL A 82 7.76 -5.44 11.76
N GLY A 83 8.07 -5.69 10.48
CA GLY A 83 8.47 -7.01 9.98
C GLY A 83 7.30 -7.93 9.56
N GLU A 84 6.05 -7.53 9.82
CA GLU A 84 4.88 -8.32 9.43
C GLU A 84 4.59 -8.27 7.92
N PHE A 85 4.80 -7.09 7.32
CA PHE A 85 4.54 -6.81 5.92
C PHE A 85 5.81 -6.41 5.15
N LEU A 86 5.84 -6.78 3.87
CA LEU A 86 6.80 -6.28 2.89
C LEU A 86 6.15 -5.19 2.03
N LEU A 87 6.64 -3.95 2.13
CA LEU A 87 6.17 -2.82 1.32
C LEU A 87 7.00 -2.70 0.04
N ILE A 88 6.34 -2.73 -1.11
CA ILE A 88 6.92 -2.46 -2.42
C ILE A 88 6.34 -1.13 -2.90
N GLY A 89 7.18 -0.10 -2.95
CA GLY A 89 6.80 1.25 -3.40
C GLY A 89 7.26 1.54 -4.83
N ARG A 90 6.65 2.55 -5.46
CA ARG A 90 7.20 3.14 -6.69
C ARG A 90 8.33 4.13 -6.37
N SER A 91 9.39 4.14 -7.18
CA SER A 91 10.33 5.26 -7.23
C SER A 91 9.78 6.32 -8.19
N VAL A 92 9.80 7.59 -7.81
CA VAL A 92 9.44 8.72 -8.70
C VAL A 92 10.59 9.04 -9.68
N GLU A 93 11.71 8.32 -9.62
CA GLU A 93 12.97 8.70 -10.25
C GLU A 93 13.38 7.87 -11.48
N LEU A 94 12.41 7.35 -12.26
CA LEU A 94 12.70 6.61 -13.51
C LEU A 94 11.91 7.09 -14.74
N LEU A 95 11.30 8.28 -14.67
CA LEU A 95 10.71 8.95 -15.84
C LEU A 95 11.07 10.45 -15.81
N SER A 96 12.36 10.76 -15.73
CA SER A 96 12.94 12.06 -16.11
C SER A 96 13.93 11.84 -17.24
#